data_AF-A0A417J7F5-F1
#
_entry.id   AF-A0A417J7F5-F1
#
_cell.length_a   1.000
_cell.length_b   1.000
_cell.length_c   1.000
_cell.angle_alpha   90.00
_cell.angle_beta   90.00
_cell.angle_gamma   90.00
#
_symmetry.space_group_name_H-M   'P 1'
#
loop_
_entity.id
_entity.type
_entity.pdbx_description
1 polymer ?
#
loop_
_entity_poly.entity_id
_entity_poly.type
_entity_poly.pdbx_seq_one_letter_code
_entity_poly.pdbx_strand_id
1 'polypeptide(L)'
;MVKKGIKGHGEIVVTAALSAEKMGSGVMDVFATPAMLALMENTAYKSVLPYLNEGCGTVGTKVDIEHMAASPVGMKVECDTELIEVDGRRLVFKVEASDEKGLIGKGTHERFIIESEKFREKTYNKLKKDEE
;
A
#
# COMPACT_ATOMS: atom_id res chain seq x y z
N MET A 1 -6.57 -8.81 17.77
CA MET A 1 -5.11 -8.63 17.97
C MET A 1 -4.39 -8.97 16.68
N VAL A 2 -3.47 -8.09 16.25
CA VAL A 2 -2.64 -8.30 15.06
C VAL A 2 -1.64 -9.42 15.29
N LYS A 3 -1.56 -10.37 14.35
CA LYS A 3 -0.64 -11.52 14.41
C LYS A 3 -0.19 -11.91 13.00
N LYS A 4 0.95 -12.60 12.89
CA LYS A 4 1.45 -13.15 11.62
C LYS A 4 0.41 -14.06 10.94
N GLY A 5 0.46 -14.12 9.61
CA GLY A 5 -0.42 -14.92 8.77
C GLY A 5 -1.77 -14.28 8.43
N ILE A 6 -2.03 -13.04 8.86
CA ILE A 6 -3.18 -12.27 8.37
C ILE A 6 -2.99 -12.06 6.87
N LYS A 7 -4.03 -12.40 6.10
CA LYS A 7 -4.07 -12.24 4.65
C LYS A 7 -5.05 -11.15 4.25
N GLY A 8 -4.71 -10.43 3.20
CA GLY A 8 -5.59 -9.46 2.56
C GLY A 8 -5.66 -9.70 1.06
N HIS A 9 -6.82 -9.42 0.48
CA HIS A 9 -7.05 -9.45 -0.95
C HIS A 9 -7.70 -8.13 -1.38
N GLY A 10 -7.30 -7.61 -2.53
CA GLY A 10 -7.87 -6.41 -3.13
C GLY A 10 -7.74 -6.46 -4.64
N GLU A 11 -8.62 -5.74 -5.33
CA GLU A 11 -8.62 -5.67 -6.79
C GLU A 11 -8.90 -4.25 -7.27
N ILE A 12 -8.45 -3.95 -8.49
CA ILE A 12 -8.71 -2.70 -9.18
C ILE A 12 -8.75 -2.92 -10.69
N VAL A 13 -9.55 -2.14 -11.41
CA VAL A 13 -9.48 -2.07 -12.87
C VAL A 13 -8.56 -0.91 -13.24
N VAL A 14 -7.60 -1.16 -14.13
CA VAL A 14 -6.67 -0.15 -14.62
C VAL A 14 -7.47 0.91 -15.38
N THR A 15 -7.43 2.15 -14.91
CA THR A 15 -8.04 3.30 -15.60
C THR A 15 -6.95 4.25 -16.09
N ALA A 16 -7.30 5.17 -16.99
CA ALA A 16 -6.36 6.20 -17.45
C ALA A 16 -5.75 7.00 -16.28
N ALA A 17 -6.51 7.25 -15.19
CA ALA A 17 -6.01 7.94 -14.01
C ALA A 17 -4.92 7.17 -13.24
N LEU A 18 -4.85 5.86 -13.42
CA LEU A 18 -3.85 4.96 -12.81
C LEU A 18 -2.66 4.70 -13.73
N SER A 19 -2.59 5.38 -14.88
CA SER A 19 -1.51 5.20 -15.84
C SER A 19 -0.21 5.83 -15.38
N ALA A 20 0.91 5.34 -15.91
CA ALA A 20 2.23 5.90 -15.64
C ALA A 20 2.30 7.38 -16.03
N GLU A 21 1.66 7.77 -17.15
CA GLU A 21 1.53 9.16 -17.59
C GLU A 21 0.77 10.02 -16.57
N LYS A 22 -0.46 9.64 -16.21
CA LYS A 22 -1.29 10.46 -15.30
C LYS A 22 -0.75 10.52 -13.87
N MET A 23 -0.04 9.49 -13.42
CA MET A 23 0.61 9.49 -12.11
C MET A 23 2.02 10.10 -12.11
N GLY A 24 2.53 10.55 -13.27
CA GLY A 24 3.83 11.22 -13.37
C GLY A 24 5.04 10.30 -13.18
N SER A 25 4.88 8.99 -13.39
CA SER A 25 5.94 7.99 -13.23
C SER A 25 6.50 7.47 -14.57
N GLY A 26 5.95 7.93 -15.68
CA GLY A 26 6.38 7.56 -17.03
C GLY A 26 5.53 8.27 -18.08
N VAL A 27 5.63 7.82 -19.34
CA VAL A 27 4.92 8.39 -20.49
C VAL A 27 3.86 7.46 -21.08
N MET A 28 3.67 6.28 -20.49
CA MET A 28 2.86 5.20 -21.06
C MET A 28 1.47 5.12 -20.41
N ASP A 29 0.47 4.79 -21.21
CA ASP A 29 -0.91 4.47 -20.79
C ASP A 29 -1.04 3.02 -20.28
N VAL A 30 -0.20 2.66 -19.32
CA VAL A 30 -0.20 1.36 -18.64
C VAL A 30 -0.22 1.54 -17.13
N PHE A 31 -0.66 0.52 -16.40
CA PHE A 31 -0.76 0.56 -14.94
C PHE A 31 0.57 0.97 -14.33
N ALA A 32 0.55 2.06 -13.55
CA ALA A 32 1.76 2.67 -13.03
C ALA A 32 2.33 1.86 -11.86
N THR A 33 3.65 1.86 -11.69
CA THR A 33 4.28 1.40 -10.44
C THR A 33 3.69 2.07 -9.19
N PRO A 34 3.49 3.41 -9.13
CA PRO A 34 2.81 4.02 -7.99
C PRO A 34 1.34 3.57 -7.81
N ALA A 35 0.63 3.20 -8.89
CA ALA A 35 -0.72 2.66 -8.79
C ALA A 35 -0.72 1.25 -8.18
N MET A 36 0.20 0.39 -8.63
CA MET A 36 0.39 -0.95 -8.07
C MET A 36 0.78 -0.87 -6.59
N LEU A 37 1.70 0.04 -6.24
CA LEU A 37 2.06 0.27 -4.84
C LEU A 37 0.86 0.73 -4.02
N ALA A 38 0.07 1.70 -4.49
CA ALA A 38 -1.12 2.16 -3.78
C ALA A 38 -2.14 1.03 -3.55
N LEU A 39 -2.32 0.12 -4.51
CA LEU A 39 -3.13 -1.09 -4.34
C LEU A 39 -2.56 -2.00 -3.23
N MET A 40 -1.26 -2.32 -3.30
CA MET A 40 -0.58 -3.14 -2.28
C MET A 40 -0.67 -2.53 -0.88
N GLU A 41 -0.50 -1.22 -0.77
CA GLU A 41 -0.61 -0.51 0.50
C GLU A 41 -2.02 -0.55 1.08
N ASN A 42 -3.02 -0.33 0.22
CA ASN A 42 -4.42 -0.33 0.62
C ASN A 42 -4.87 -1.72 1.09
N THR A 43 -4.48 -2.78 0.35
CA THR A 43 -4.79 -4.16 0.70
C THR A 43 -4.14 -4.55 2.03
N ALA A 44 -2.86 -4.24 2.21
CA ALA A 44 -2.16 -4.51 3.48
C ALA A 44 -2.81 -3.77 4.66
N TYR A 45 -3.10 -2.47 4.50
CA TYR A 45 -3.80 -1.67 5.52
C TYR A 45 -5.16 -2.27 5.90
N LYS A 46 -6.02 -2.55 4.91
CA LYS A 46 -7.36 -3.10 5.15
C LYS A 46 -7.31 -4.47 5.82
N SER A 47 -6.32 -5.29 5.49
CA SER A 47 -6.17 -6.64 6.07
C SER A 47 -6.01 -6.63 7.60
N VAL A 48 -5.34 -5.61 8.14
CA VAL A 48 -5.08 -5.51 9.59
C VAL A 48 -6.05 -4.61 10.33
N LEU A 49 -6.80 -3.75 9.63
CA LEU A 49 -7.71 -2.77 10.23
C LEU A 49 -8.68 -3.36 11.28
N PRO A 50 -9.36 -4.52 11.05
CA PRO A 50 -10.27 -5.11 12.03
C PRO A 50 -9.59 -5.60 13.32
N TYR A 51 -8.26 -5.67 13.34
CA TYR A 51 -7.48 -6.20 14.46
C TYR A 51 -6.79 -5.10 15.27
N LEU A 52 -6.89 -3.84 14.84
CA LEU A 52 -6.35 -2.67 15.52
C LEU A 52 -7.30 -2.22 16.64
N ASN A 53 -6.74 -1.55 17.64
CA ASN A 53 -7.54 -0.88 18.66
C ASN A 53 -8.29 0.30 18.05
N GLU A 54 -9.40 0.70 18.68
CA GLU A 54 -10.13 1.91 18.30
C GLU A 54 -9.21 3.14 18.29
N GLY A 55 -9.41 4.02 17.30
CA GLY A 55 -8.56 5.19 17.08
C GLY A 55 -7.18 4.91 16.47
N CYS A 56 -6.80 3.64 16.28
CA CYS A 56 -5.53 3.28 15.64
C CYS A 56 -5.66 3.06 14.13
N GLY A 57 -4.56 3.32 13.41
CA GLY A 57 -4.41 3.05 11.99
C GLY A 57 -3.00 2.54 11.68
N THR A 58 -2.65 2.44 10.39
CA THR A 58 -1.27 2.16 9.97
C THR A 58 -0.83 3.08 8.84
N VAL A 59 0.46 3.44 8.84
CA VAL A 59 1.12 4.20 7.77
C VAL A 59 2.26 3.37 7.18
N GLY A 60 2.52 3.51 5.87
CA GLY A 60 3.65 2.86 5.21
C GLY A 60 4.97 3.53 5.60
N THR A 61 6.03 2.73 5.81
CA THR A 61 7.37 3.22 6.20
C THR A 61 8.47 2.78 5.25
N LYS A 62 8.30 1.65 4.57
CA LYS A 62 9.24 1.14 3.57
C LYS A 62 8.52 0.27 2.55
N VAL A 63 8.96 0.34 1.30
CA VAL A 63 8.56 -0.57 0.22
C VAL A 63 9.80 -1.08 -0.48
N ASP A 64 9.79 -2.35 -0.85
CA ASP A 64 10.79 -2.98 -1.71
C ASP A 64 10.06 -3.93 -2.66
N ILE A 65 9.83 -3.51 -3.90
CA ILE A 65 9.00 -4.22 -4.89
C ILE A 65 9.62 -4.22 -6.28
N GLU A 66 9.31 -5.27 -7.04
CA GLU A 66 9.56 -5.40 -8.46
C GLU A 66 8.23 -5.23 -9.22
N HIS A 67 8.24 -4.47 -10.32
CA HIS A 67 7.13 -4.38 -11.29
C HIS A 67 7.62 -5.02 -12.60
N MET A 68 7.26 -6.28 -12.81
CA MET A 68 7.86 -7.20 -13.77
C MET A 68 7.14 -7.25 -15.12
N ALA A 69 5.85 -6.90 -15.17
CA ALA A 69 5.05 -6.89 -16.39
C ALA A 69 4.05 -5.73 -16.38
N ALA A 70 3.74 -5.22 -17.57
CA ALA A 70 2.81 -4.09 -17.72
C ALA A 70 1.37 -4.58 -17.96
N SER A 71 0.41 -3.93 -17.30
CA SER A 71 -1.02 -4.18 -17.52
C SER A 71 -1.69 -2.99 -18.24
N PRO A 72 -2.44 -3.22 -19.33
CA PRO A 72 -3.11 -2.15 -20.08
C PRO A 72 -4.33 -1.59 -19.35
N VAL A 73 -4.76 -0.39 -19.75
CA VAL A 73 -6.04 0.19 -19.33
C VAL A 73 -7.19 -0.76 -19.66
N GLY A 74 -8.12 -0.92 -18.71
CA GLY A 74 -9.27 -1.83 -18.78
C GLY A 74 -9.00 -3.21 -18.18
N MET A 75 -7.74 -3.58 -17.94
CA MET A 75 -7.41 -4.87 -17.33
C MET A 75 -7.68 -4.86 -15.83
N LYS A 76 -8.12 -6.00 -15.28
CA LYS A 76 -8.22 -6.19 -13.84
C LYS A 76 -6.88 -6.62 -13.24
N VAL A 77 -6.49 -5.96 -12.15
CA VAL A 77 -5.32 -6.29 -11.34
C VAL A 77 -5.79 -6.68 -9.95
N GLU A 78 -5.34 -7.82 -9.47
CA GLU A 78 -5.56 -8.34 -8.13
C GLU A 78 -4.27 -8.20 -7.31
N CYS A 79 -4.41 -8.07 -6.01
CA CYS A 79 -3.32 -7.99 -5.07
C CYS A 79 -3.61 -8.82 -3.83
N ASP A 80 -2.67 -9.70 -3.50
CA ASP A 80 -2.66 -10.48 -2.27
C ASP A 80 -1.55 -9.99 -1.35
N THR A 81 -1.85 -10.02 -0.05
CA THR A 81 -0.91 -9.63 1.00
C THR A 81 -0.91 -10.66 2.12
N GLU A 82 0.24 -10.88 2.73
CA GLU A 82 0.39 -11.71 3.93
C GLU A 82 1.28 -11.01 4.95
N LEU A 83 0.80 -10.86 6.18
CA LEU A 83 1.57 -10.32 7.29
C LEU A 83 2.60 -11.35 7.76
N ILE A 84 3.86 -11.19 7.36
CA ILE A 84 4.95 -12.13 7.63
C ILE A 84 5.76 -11.79 8.89
N GLU A 85 5.66 -10.55 9.37
CA GLU A 85 6.35 -10.09 10.58
C GLU A 85 5.52 -9.12 11.41
N VAL A 86 5.56 -9.29 12.73
CA VAL A 86 5.00 -8.36 13.71
C VAL A 86 6.06 -8.15 14.78
N ASP A 87 6.58 -6.92 14.87
CA ASP A 87 7.56 -6.49 15.85
C ASP A 87 7.03 -5.22 16.56
N GLY A 88 6.35 -5.42 17.68
CA GLY A 88 5.63 -4.36 18.39
C GLY A 88 4.61 -3.67 17.48
N ARG A 89 4.91 -2.45 17.04
CA ARG A 89 4.07 -1.65 16.12
C ARG A 89 4.47 -1.76 14.65
N ARG A 90 5.62 -2.39 14.35
CA ARG A 90 6.13 -2.59 13.00
C ARG A 90 5.54 -3.87 12.42
N LEU A 91 5.01 -3.77 11.21
CA LEU A 91 4.35 -4.84 10.46
C LEU A 91 5.05 -4.98 9.11
N VAL A 92 5.43 -6.19 8.72
CA VAL A 92 6.01 -6.45 7.39
C VAL A 92 5.10 -7.40 6.63
N PHE A 93 4.71 -6.98 5.43
CA PHE A 93 3.85 -7.73 4.53
C PHE A 93 4.66 -8.26 3.36
N LYS A 94 4.45 -9.52 3.00
CA LYS A 94 4.68 -10.00 1.64
C LYS A 94 3.53 -9.51 0.78
N VAL A 95 3.83 -8.98 -0.40
CA VAL A 95 2.81 -8.46 -1.33
C VAL A 95 3.06 -9.02 -2.72
N GLU A 96 1.98 -9.39 -3.41
CA GLU A 96 1.98 -9.87 -4.78
C GLU A 96 0.81 -9.21 -5.53
N ALA A 97 1.03 -8.85 -6.79
CA ALA A 97 0.00 -8.34 -7.68
C ALA A 97 0.04 -9.11 -9.00
N SER A 98 -1.13 -9.44 -9.50
CA SER A 98 -1.32 -10.21 -10.73
C SER A 98 -2.45 -9.63 -11.56
N ASP A 99 -2.34 -9.75 -12.88
CA ASP A 99 -3.45 -9.53 -13.80
C ASP A 99 -3.94 -10.87 -14.37
N GLU A 100 -4.85 -10.82 -15.35
CA GLU A 100 -5.39 -12.02 -16.00
C GLU A 100 -4.34 -12.88 -16.72
N LYS A 101 -3.13 -12.36 -16.94
CA LYS A 101 -2.00 -13.05 -17.60
C LYS A 101 -0.95 -13.54 -16.61
N GLY A 102 -1.04 -13.17 -15.34
CA GLY A 102 -0.21 -13.70 -14.28
C GLY A 102 0.43 -12.62 -13.42
N LEU A 103 1.57 -12.95 -12.81
CA LEU A 103 2.23 -12.10 -11.84
C LEU A 103 2.85 -10.86 -12.49
N ILE A 104 2.44 -9.68 -12.05
CA ILE A 104 2.95 -8.39 -12.55
C ILE A 104 3.89 -7.71 -11.56
N GLY A 105 3.77 -7.99 -10.27
CA GLY A 105 4.65 -7.39 -9.26
C GLY A 105 4.65 -8.13 -7.94
N LYS A 106 5.74 -7.98 -7.19
CA LYS A 106 5.92 -8.65 -5.90
C LYS A 106 6.94 -7.92 -5.04
N GLY A 107 6.91 -8.18 -3.73
CA GLY A 107 7.97 -7.75 -2.83
C GLY A 107 7.51 -7.70 -1.39
N THR A 108 8.03 -6.71 -0.65
CA THR A 108 7.67 -6.46 0.74
C THR A 108 7.25 -5.02 0.99
N HIS A 109 6.35 -4.86 1.94
CA HIS A 109 5.83 -3.56 2.35
C HIS A 109 5.77 -3.51 3.88
N GLU A 110 6.41 -2.49 4.45
CA GLU A 110 6.44 -2.24 5.88
C GLU A 110 5.42 -1.17 6.27
N ARG A 111 4.66 -1.45 7.33
CA ARG A 111 3.72 -0.51 7.94
C ARG A 111 3.98 -0.35 9.43
N PHE A 112 3.59 0.79 9.96
CA PHE A 112 3.69 1.09 11.38
C PHE A 112 2.34 1.46 11.97
N ILE A 113 1.98 0.86 13.09
CA ILE A 113 0.74 1.16 13.83
C ILE A 113 0.88 2.53 14.50
N ILE A 114 -0.13 3.38 14.33
CA ILE A 114 -0.20 4.73 14.88
C ILE A 114 -1.52 4.98 15.61
N GLU A 115 -1.49 5.87 16.60
CA GLU A 115 -2.70 6.51 17.14
C GLU A 115 -3.05 7.69 16.22
N SER A 116 -4.23 7.63 15.58
CA SER A 116 -4.54 8.48 14.42
C SER A 116 -4.55 9.97 14.77
N GLU A 117 -5.15 10.35 15.90
CA GLU A 117 -5.23 11.75 16.32
C GLU A 117 -3.88 12.34 16.69
N LYS A 118 -3.10 11.63 17.53
CA LYS A 118 -1.74 12.05 17.91
C LYS A 118 -0.82 12.15 16.71
N PHE A 119 -0.92 11.19 15.77
CA PHE A 119 -0.13 11.22 14.54
C PHE A 119 -0.50 12.41 13.66
N ARG A 120 -1.80 12.69 13.52
CA ARG A 120 -2.31 13.86 12.79
C ARG A 120 -1.79 15.14 13.42
N GLU A 121 -1.99 15.34 14.72
CA GLU A 121 -1.54 16.53 15.43
C GLU A 121 -0.03 16.77 15.25
N LYS A 122 0.80 15.74 15.48
CA LYS A 122 2.24 15.81 15.28
C LYS A 122 2.62 16.17 13.84
N THR A 123 1.89 15.66 12.85
CA THR A 123 2.15 15.93 11.43
C THR A 123 1.82 17.37 11.06
N TYR A 124 0.64 17.86 11.44
CA TYR A 124 0.21 19.21 11.11
C TYR A 124 0.94 20.30 11.92
N ASN A 125 1.47 19.98 13.10
CA ASN A 125 2.35 20.90 13.82
C ASN A 125 3.61 21.30 13.02
N LYS A 126 4.04 20.51 12.02
CA LYS A 126 5.17 20.88 11.14
C LYS A 126 4.89 22.08 10.23
N LEU A 127 3.62 22.46 10.05
CA LEU A 127 3.24 23.65 9.28
C LEU A 127 3.24 24.93 10.14
N LYS A 128 3.29 24.79 11.46
CA LYS A 128 3.46 25.94 12.36
C LYS A 128 4.87 26.46 12.16
N LYS A 129 4.99 27.74 11.84
CA LYS A 129 6.28 28.43 11.86
C LYS A 129 6.72 28.56 13.32
N ASP A 130 8.01 28.42 13.58
CA ASP A 130 8.56 28.80 14.87
C ASP A 130 8.19 30.27 15.12
N GLU A 131 7.51 30.56 16.23
CA GLU A 131 7.30 31.93 16.67
C GLU A 131 8.68 32.44 17.12
N GLU A 132 9.25 33.40 16.36
CA GLU A 132 10.45 34.17 16.76
C GLU A 132 10.17 35.02 18.00
#